data_AF-A0A7Y0Q8N8-F1
#
_entry.id   AF-A0A7Y0Q8N8-F1
#
_cell.length_a   1.000
_cell.length_b   1.000
_cell.length_c   1.000
_cell.angle_alpha   90.00
_cell.angle_beta   90.00
_cell.angle_gamma   90.00
#
_symmetry.space_group_name_H-M   'P 1'
#
loop_
_entity.id
_entity.type
_entity.pdbx_description
1 polymer ?
#
loop_
_entity_poly.entity_id
_entity_poly.type
_entity_poly.pdbx_seq_one_letter_code
_entity_poly.pdbx_strand_id
1 'polypeptide(L)'
;MELKQTENIKSFMFNSILGVIFAYISVVIFSFAAALPIPANVFEPIAQSSPKFAFAVLDLFTIGLPLAFTYFIFVYITRKSKTYVELVTPILLALPFFLLHSYFVILSFPSSRIDFYLASTSPKYILLIVIVGFITAKKYRQN
;
A
#
# COMPACT_ATOMS: atom_id res chain seq x y z
N MET A 1 -1.96 34.84 -11.14
CA MET A 1 -0.88 33.87 -10.87
C MET A 1 -0.97 33.33 -9.43
N GLU A 2 -1.18 34.19 -8.42
CA GLU A 2 -1.29 33.77 -7.01
C GLU A 2 -2.42 32.78 -6.70
N LEU A 3 -3.61 32.95 -7.28
CA LEU A 3 -4.75 32.03 -7.05
C LEU A 3 -4.47 30.57 -7.45
N LYS A 4 -3.68 30.36 -8.51
CA LYS A 4 -3.30 29.02 -8.99
C LYS A 4 -2.25 28.39 -8.08
N GLN A 5 -1.39 29.22 -7.47
CA GLN A 5 -0.36 28.76 -6.53
C GLN A 5 -0.98 28.31 -5.20
N THR A 6 -1.96 29.05 -4.67
CA THR A 6 -2.66 28.68 -3.44
C THR A 6 -3.49 27.40 -3.60
N GLU A 7 -4.13 27.18 -4.75
CA GLU A 7 -4.85 25.94 -5.06
C GLU A 7 -3.91 24.71 -5.15
N ASN A 8 -2.72 24.88 -5.73
CA ASN A 8 -1.71 23.83 -5.79
C ASN A 8 -1.19 23.46 -4.40
N ILE A 9 -0.89 24.45 -3.55
CA ILE A 9 -0.44 24.23 -2.17
C ILE A 9 -1.53 23.51 -1.36
N LYS A 10 -2.78 23.96 -1.47
CA LYS A 10 -3.92 23.33 -0.79
C LYS A 10 -4.07 21.86 -1.19
N SER A 11 -3.98 21.57 -2.48
CA SER A 11 -4.07 20.19 -3.00
C SER A 11 -2.91 19.33 -2.50
N PHE A 12 -1.69 19.88 -2.50
CA PHE A 12 -0.51 19.20 -1.96
C PHE A 12 -0.65 18.88 -0.46
N MET A 13 -1.05 19.85 0.35
CA MET A 13 -1.25 19.66 1.79
C MET A 13 -2.33 18.62 2.07
N PHE A 14 -3.48 18.73 1.41
CA PHE A 14 -4.59 17.80 1.58
C PHE A 14 -4.20 16.37 1.22
N ASN A 15 -3.55 16.18 0.07
CA ASN A 15 -3.11 14.86 -0.38
C ASN A 15 -2.01 14.28 0.53
N SER A 16 -1.09 15.11 1.03
CA SER A 16 -0.07 14.69 2.01
C SER A 16 -0.70 14.19 3.30
N ILE A 17 -1.68 14.92 3.84
CA ILE A 17 -2.40 14.51 5.06
C ILE A 17 -3.12 13.18 4.83
N LEU A 18 -3.83 13.05 3.71
CA LEU A 18 -4.49 11.78 3.36
C LEU A 18 -3.49 10.63 3.19
N GLY A 19 -2.29 10.88 2.65
CA GLY A 19 -1.24 9.89 2.56
C GLY A 19 -0.74 9.42 3.93
N VAL A 20 -0.60 10.35 4.89
CA VAL A 20 -0.24 10.01 6.28
C VAL A 20 -1.36 9.20 6.94
N ILE A 21 -2.62 9.57 6.73
CA ILE A 21 -3.77 8.80 7.25
C ILE A 21 -3.80 7.40 6.64
N PHE A 22 -3.55 7.27 5.33
CA PHE A 22 -3.43 5.98 4.66
C PHE A 22 -2.31 5.12 5.27
N ALA A 23 -1.13 5.71 5.52
CA ALA A 23 -0.03 5.03 6.19
C ALA A 23 -0.41 4.59 7.61
N TYR A 24 -1.14 5.41 8.36
CA TYR A 24 -1.63 5.01 9.69
C TYR A 24 -2.63 3.83 9.62
N ILE A 25 -3.62 3.90 8.73
CA ILE A 25 -4.60 2.82 8.52
C ILE A 25 -3.90 1.53 8.09
N SER A 26 -2.83 1.63 7.30
CA SER A 26 -2.08 0.44 6.89
C SER A 26 -1.52 -0.34 8.08
N VAL A 27 -1.03 0.33 9.14
CA VAL A 27 -0.56 -0.35 10.36
C VAL A 27 -1.69 -1.12 11.01
N VAL A 28 -2.89 -0.53 11.08
CA VAL A 28 -4.09 -1.17 11.63
C VAL A 28 -4.47 -2.41 10.83
N ILE A 29 -4.44 -2.34 9.50
CA ILE A 29 -4.69 -3.50 8.62
C ILE A 29 -3.71 -4.63 8.92
N PHE A 30 -2.41 -4.32 9.05
CA PHE A 30 -1.40 -5.32 9.42
C PHE A 30 -1.67 -5.92 10.81
N SER A 31 -2.07 -5.11 11.79
CA SER A 31 -2.41 -5.60 13.13
C SER A 31 -3.59 -6.55 13.12
N PHE A 32 -4.65 -6.24 12.36
CA PHE A 32 -5.79 -7.15 12.21
C PHE A 32 -5.40 -8.44 11.49
N ALA A 33 -4.64 -8.36 10.40
CA ALA A 33 -4.22 -9.55 9.66
C ALA A 33 -3.36 -10.48 10.52
N ALA A 34 -2.50 -9.93 11.39
CA ALA A 34 -1.72 -10.72 12.35
C ALA A 34 -2.58 -11.47 13.37
N ALA A 35 -3.82 -11.01 13.62
CA ALA A 35 -4.76 -11.62 14.56
C ALA A 35 -5.79 -12.55 13.90
N LEU A 36 -5.80 -12.66 12.57
CA LEU A 36 -6.79 -13.48 11.86
C LEU A 36 -6.55 -14.98 12.12
N PRO A 37 -7.54 -15.71 12.65
CA PRO A 37 -7.43 -17.16 12.79
C PRO A 37 -7.58 -17.80 11.41
N ILE A 38 -6.55 -18.52 10.98
CA ILE A 38 -6.54 -19.21 9.68
C ILE A 38 -6.81 -20.69 9.91
N PRO A 39 -7.82 -21.28 9.25
CA PRO A 39 -8.12 -22.69 9.37
C PRO A 39 -6.93 -23.57 8.94
N ALA A 40 -6.47 -24.42 9.85
CA ALA A 40 -5.31 -25.29 9.64
C ALA A 40 -5.50 -26.22 8.43
N ASN A 41 -6.70 -26.75 8.23
CA ASN A 41 -7.05 -27.62 7.11
C ASN A 41 -6.87 -26.99 5.72
N VAL A 42 -6.94 -25.66 5.60
CA VAL A 42 -6.72 -24.94 4.33
C VAL A 42 -5.26 -24.53 4.17
N PHE A 43 -4.59 -24.15 5.26
CA PHE A 43 -3.25 -23.59 5.23
C PHE A 43 -2.14 -24.66 5.26
N GLU A 44 -2.29 -25.71 6.07
CA GLU A 44 -1.27 -26.74 6.28
C GLU A 44 -0.82 -27.45 5.00
N PRO A 45 -1.69 -27.86 4.06
CA PRO A 45 -1.25 -28.55 2.84
C PRO A 45 -0.31 -27.69 1.99
N ILE A 46 -0.57 -26.38 1.93
CA ILE A 46 0.23 -25.43 1.14
C ILE A 46 1.51 -25.08 1.90
N ALA A 47 1.42 -24.88 3.21
CA ALA A 47 2.55 -24.56 4.07
C ALA A 47 3.58 -25.70 4.14
N GLN A 48 3.15 -26.96 4.09
CA GLN A 48 4.06 -28.12 4.05
C GLN A 48 4.85 -28.20 2.75
N SER A 49 4.26 -27.81 1.62
CA SER A 49 4.94 -27.81 0.32
C SER A 49 5.88 -26.60 0.18
N SER A 50 5.40 -25.40 0.51
CA SER A 50 6.19 -24.17 0.44
C SER A 50 5.69 -23.15 1.46
N PRO A 51 6.33 -23.05 2.63
CA PRO A 51 5.95 -22.10 3.66
C PRO A 51 5.97 -20.66 3.15
N LYS A 52 7.02 -20.28 2.41
CA LYS A 52 7.18 -18.91 1.86
C LYS A 52 6.01 -18.54 0.95
N PHE A 53 5.61 -19.45 0.06
CA PHE A 53 4.49 -19.23 -0.85
C PHE A 53 3.16 -19.17 -0.11
N ALA A 54 2.93 -20.07 0.85
CA ALA A 54 1.71 -20.09 1.65
C ALA A 54 1.49 -18.74 2.38
N PHE A 55 2.52 -18.24 3.06
CA PHE A 55 2.46 -16.94 3.74
C PHE A 55 2.37 -15.76 2.77
N ALA A 56 3.04 -15.80 1.62
CA ALA A 56 2.92 -14.78 0.58
C ALA A 56 1.49 -14.64 0.05
N VAL A 57 0.85 -15.77 -0.27
CA VAL A 57 -0.54 -15.79 -0.76
C VAL A 57 -1.48 -15.29 0.32
N LEU A 58 -1.33 -15.82 1.53
CA LEU A 58 -2.13 -15.40 2.68
C LEU A 58 -2.04 -13.87 2.88
N ASP A 59 -0.82 -13.33 3.00
CA ASP A 59 -0.57 -11.90 3.19
C ASP A 59 -1.12 -11.06 2.04
N LEU A 60 -1.08 -11.56 0.80
CA LEU A 60 -1.64 -10.87 -0.35
C LEU A 60 -3.15 -10.68 -0.20
N PHE A 61 -3.87 -11.71 0.27
CA PHE A 61 -5.32 -11.65 0.44
C PHE A 61 -5.74 -10.93 1.73
N THR A 62 -5.04 -11.14 2.84
CA THR A 62 -5.40 -10.58 4.16
C THR A 62 -4.89 -9.16 4.37
N ILE A 63 -3.83 -8.74 3.67
CA ILE A 63 -3.22 -7.41 3.80
C ILE A 63 -3.21 -6.68 2.45
N GLY A 64 -2.67 -7.31 1.41
CA GLY A 64 -2.48 -6.67 0.10
C GLY A 64 -3.77 -6.15 -0.51
N LEU A 65 -4.83 -6.97 -0.54
CA LEU A 65 -6.15 -6.57 -1.06
C LEU A 65 -6.82 -5.48 -0.21
N PRO A 66 -6.90 -5.58 1.13
CA PRO A 66 -7.41 -4.47 1.95
C PRO A 66 -6.64 -3.16 1.77
N LEU A 67 -5.31 -3.20 1.63
CA LEU A 67 -4.50 -2.00 1.35
C LEU A 67 -4.84 -1.40 -0.02
N ALA A 68 -4.88 -2.24 -1.06
CA ALA A 68 -5.26 -1.84 -2.41
C ALA A 68 -6.63 -1.15 -2.42
N PHE A 69 -7.63 -1.78 -1.79
CA PHE A 69 -8.98 -1.25 -1.68
C PHE A 69 -9.01 0.10 -0.93
N THR A 70 -8.32 0.18 0.20
CA THR A 70 -8.20 1.40 0.99
C THR A 70 -7.56 2.52 0.17
N TYR A 71 -6.47 2.21 -0.55
CA TYR A 71 -5.80 3.17 -1.42
C TYR A 71 -6.73 3.71 -2.52
N PHE A 72 -7.53 2.84 -3.16
CA PHE A 72 -8.55 3.27 -4.12
C PHE A 72 -9.58 4.23 -3.51
N ILE A 73 -9.99 4.02 -2.25
CA ILE A 73 -10.88 4.94 -1.53
C ILE A 73 -10.24 6.32 -1.40
N PHE A 74 -8.96 6.41 -1.01
CA PHE A 74 -8.27 7.70 -0.88
C PHE A 74 -8.10 8.41 -2.24
N VAL A 75 -7.77 7.67 -3.29
CA VAL A 75 -7.75 8.20 -4.67
C VAL A 75 -9.14 8.71 -5.07
N TYR A 76 -10.20 8.00 -4.70
CA TYR A 76 -11.57 8.45 -4.97
C TYR A 76 -11.93 9.73 -4.20
N ILE A 77 -11.58 9.81 -2.91
CA ILE A 77 -11.81 11.00 -2.07
C ILE A 77 -11.14 12.23 -2.68
N THR A 78 -9.87 12.12 -3.08
CA THR A 78 -9.13 13.25 -3.68
C THR A 78 -9.75 13.71 -5.00
N ARG A 79 -10.28 12.80 -5.82
CA ARG A 79 -11.03 13.14 -7.04
C ARG A 79 -12.33 13.88 -6.72
N LYS A 80 -13.07 13.44 -5.71
CA LYS A 80 -14.32 14.10 -5.28
C LYS A 80 -14.07 15.48 -4.67
N SER A 81 -12.98 15.64 -3.94
CA SER A 81 -12.57 16.92 -3.35
C SER A 81 -11.94 17.91 -4.35
N LYS A 82 -11.82 17.54 -5.64
CA LYS A 82 -11.18 18.33 -6.70
C LYS A 82 -9.71 18.70 -6.39
N THR A 83 -9.05 17.95 -5.51
CA THR A 83 -7.62 18.11 -5.15
C THR A 83 -6.72 17.09 -5.85
N TYR A 84 -7.31 16.24 -6.70
CA TYR A 84 -6.59 15.23 -7.47
C TYR A 84 -5.77 15.86 -8.61
N VAL A 85 -4.47 15.67 -8.53
CA VAL A 85 -3.47 16.01 -9.54
C VAL A 85 -2.89 14.71 -10.07
N GLU A 86 -2.97 14.49 -11.38
CA GLU A 86 -2.91 13.17 -12.00
C GLU A 86 -1.67 12.35 -11.69
N LEU A 87 -0.50 12.98 -11.73
CA LEU A 87 0.78 12.34 -11.44
C LEU A 87 1.14 12.46 -9.97
N VAL A 88 0.81 13.60 -9.36
CA VAL A 88 1.29 13.94 -8.01
C VAL A 88 0.46 13.22 -6.95
N THR A 89 -0.87 13.20 -7.07
CA THR A 89 -1.75 12.65 -6.02
C THR A 89 -1.55 11.17 -5.78
N PRO A 90 -1.49 10.28 -6.80
CA PRO A 90 -1.25 8.87 -6.56
C PRO A 90 0.06 8.62 -5.81
N ILE A 91 1.14 9.30 -6.23
CA ILE A 91 2.46 9.19 -5.61
C ILE A 91 2.42 9.72 -4.18
N LEU A 92 1.86 10.92 -3.98
CA LEU A 92 1.85 11.60 -2.69
C LEU A 92 0.99 10.87 -1.66
N LEU A 93 -0.09 10.20 -2.08
CA LEU A 93 -0.90 9.33 -1.22
C LEU A 93 -0.12 8.08 -0.78
N ALA A 94 0.67 7.49 -1.68
CA ALA A 94 1.40 6.25 -1.39
C ALA A 94 2.74 6.47 -0.69
N LEU A 95 3.34 7.67 -0.83
CA LEU A 95 4.68 7.97 -0.37
C LEU A 95 4.86 7.77 1.15
N PRO A 96 3.99 8.28 2.04
CA PRO A 96 4.15 8.07 3.48
C PRO A 96 4.09 6.58 3.87
N PHE A 97 3.24 5.80 3.19
CA PHE A 97 3.17 4.36 3.39
C PHE A 97 4.50 3.68 3.04
N PHE A 98 5.06 3.97 1.86
CA PHE A 98 6.31 3.37 1.44
C PHE A 98 7.49 3.80 2.30
N LEU A 99 7.54 5.06 2.75
CA LEU A 99 8.57 5.52 3.68
C LEU A 99 8.51 4.77 5.01
N LEU A 100 7.32 4.67 5.60
CA LEU A 100 7.10 3.97 6.87
C LEU A 100 7.46 2.47 6.76
N HIS A 101 7.01 1.80 5.70
CA HIS A 101 7.26 0.37 5.55
C HIS A 101 8.71 0.08 5.14
N SER A 102 9.34 0.94 4.35
CA SER A 102 10.78 0.83 4.06
C SER A 102 11.61 0.93 5.33
N TYR A 103 11.23 1.82 6.25
CA TYR A 103 11.87 1.91 7.57
C TYR A 103 11.76 0.58 8.34
N PHE A 104 10.57 -0.04 8.40
CA PHE A 104 10.41 -1.34 9.05
C PHE A 104 11.17 -2.48 8.37
N VAL A 105 11.22 -2.48 7.03
CA VAL A 105 12.00 -3.46 6.27
C VAL A 105 13.49 -3.29 6.63
N ILE A 106 14.02 -2.07 6.63
CA ILE A 106 15.41 -1.75 7.02
C ILE A 106 15.74 -2.26 8.42
N LEU A 107 14.86 -2.03 9.40
CA LEU A 107 15.04 -2.53 10.76
C LEU A 107 15.04 -4.07 10.87
N SER A 108 14.47 -4.76 9.87
CA SER A 108 14.35 -6.24 9.86
C SER A 108 15.56 -6.94 9.20
N PHE A 109 16.46 -6.21 8.52
CA PHE A 109 17.64 -6.78 7.84
C PHE A 109 18.61 -7.55 8.74
N PRO A 110 18.86 -7.16 10.00
CA PRO A 110 19.73 -7.94 10.89
C PRO A 110 19.17 -9.33 11.24
N SER A 111 17.94 -9.67 10.81
CA SER A 111 17.34 -10.97 11.10
C SER A 111 17.92 -12.08 10.23
N SER A 112 18.14 -13.26 10.84
CA SER A 112 18.57 -14.49 10.15
C SER A 112 17.54 -15.07 9.17
N ARG A 113 16.40 -14.38 8.95
CA ARG A 113 15.24 -14.84 8.18
C ARG A 113 14.78 -13.79 7.17
N ILE A 114 15.66 -12.91 6.75
CA ILE A 114 15.36 -11.84 5.78
C ILE A 114 14.83 -12.39 4.45
N ASP A 115 15.32 -13.56 4.02
CA ASP A 115 14.87 -14.25 2.81
C ASP A 115 13.40 -14.66 2.89
N PHE A 116 12.98 -15.19 4.05
CA PHE A 116 11.61 -15.56 4.33
C PHE A 116 10.72 -14.32 4.42
N TYR A 117 11.17 -13.30 5.15
CA TYR A 117 10.44 -12.04 5.31
C TYR A 117 10.21 -11.35 3.97
N LEU A 118 11.23 -11.23 3.11
CA LEU A 118 11.07 -10.62 1.79
C LEU A 118 10.16 -11.46 0.89
N ALA A 119 10.28 -12.79 0.93
CA ALA A 119 9.42 -13.67 0.13
C ALA A 119 7.94 -13.57 0.52
N SER A 120 7.62 -13.47 1.81
CA SER A 120 6.23 -13.34 2.27
C SER A 120 5.68 -11.92 2.12
N THR A 121 6.51 -10.89 2.31
CA THR A 121 6.03 -9.49 2.35
C THR A 121 6.13 -8.73 1.03
N SER A 122 7.05 -9.08 0.13
CA SER A 122 7.19 -8.38 -1.15
C SER A 122 5.94 -8.41 -2.04
N PRO A 123 5.15 -9.51 -2.14
CA PRO A 123 4.03 -9.57 -3.09
C PRO A 123 2.97 -8.51 -2.83
N LYS A 124 2.63 -8.23 -1.56
CA LYS A 124 1.66 -7.19 -1.19
C LYS A 124 2.15 -5.78 -1.52
N TYR A 125 3.45 -5.50 -1.35
CA TYR A 125 4.02 -4.21 -1.75
C TYR A 125 4.07 -4.06 -3.27
N ILE A 126 4.44 -5.12 -4.00
CA ILE A 126 4.42 -5.15 -5.47
C ILE A 126 3.00 -4.87 -5.97
N LEU A 127 1.97 -5.49 -5.40
CA LEU A 127 0.59 -5.22 -5.75
C LEU A 127 0.25 -3.72 -5.63
N LEU A 128 0.63 -3.09 -4.51
CA LEU A 128 0.35 -1.67 -4.31
C LEU A 128 1.13 -0.79 -5.31
N ILE A 129 2.42 -1.09 -5.57
CA ILE A 129 3.22 -0.39 -6.59
C ILE A 129 2.56 -0.50 -7.96
N VAL A 130 2.10 -1.69 -8.34
CA VAL A 130 1.40 -1.92 -9.62
C VAL A 130 0.11 -1.10 -9.68
N ILE A 131 -0.66 -1.02 -8.59
CA ILE A 131 -1.88 -0.20 -8.54
C ILE A 131 -1.56 1.29 -8.68
N VAL A 132 -0.58 1.81 -7.95
CA VAL A 132 -0.13 3.21 -8.05
C VAL A 132 0.31 3.50 -9.49
N GLY A 133 1.14 2.62 -10.06
CA GLY A 133 1.61 2.71 -11.44
C GLY A 133 0.46 2.68 -12.45
N PHE A 134 -0.50 1.77 -12.29
CA PHE A 134 -1.67 1.66 -13.15
C PHE A 134 -2.54 2.92 -13.12
N ILE A 135 -2.81 3.47 -11.94
CA ILE A 135 -3.60 4.71 -11.80
C ILE A 135 -2.88 5.89 -12.46
N THR A 136 -1.56 5.97 -12.30
CA THR A 136 -0.72 7.00 -12.90
C THR A 136 -0.66 6.86 -14.43
N ALA A 137 -0.45 5.64 -14.93
CA ALA A 137 -0.27 5.34 -16.36
C ALA A 137 -1.58 5.39 -17.17
N LYS A 138 -2.73 5.05 -16.57
CA LYS A 138 -4.04 5.06 -17.25
C LYS A 138 -4.36 6.40 -17.91
N LYS A 139 -3.84 7.50 -17.38
CA LYS A 139 -4.08 8.83 -17.93
C LYS A 139 -3.09 9.26 -19.02
N TYR A 140 -1.85 8.77 -19.00
CA TYR A 140 -0.88 9.07 -20.06
C TYR A 140 -1.34 8.56 -21.43
N ARG A 141 -2.17 7.52 -21.48
CA ARG A 141 -2.80 7.02 -22.72
C ARG A 141 -4.02 7.80 -23.21
N GLN A 142 -4.53 8.77 -22.43
CA GLN A 142 -5.73 9.54 -22.78
C GLN A 142 -5.43 11.00 -23.19
N ASN A 143 -4.15 11.39 -23.19
CA ASN A 143 -3.63 12.62 -23.79
C ASN A 143 -2.90 12.28 -25.08
#